data_AF-A0A6A0AIR4-F1
#
_entry.id   AF-A0A6A0AIR4-F1
#
_cell.length_a   1.000
_cell.length_b   1.000
_cell.length_c   1.000
_cell.angle_alpha   90.00
_cell.angle_beta   90.00
_cell.angle_gamma   90.00
#
_symmetry.space_group_name_H-M   'P 1'
#
loop_
_entity.id
_entity.type
_entity.pdbx_description
1 polymer ?
#
loop_
_entity_poly.entity_id
_entity_poly.type
_entity_poly.pdbx_seq_one_letter_code
_entity_poly.pdbx_strand_id
1 'polypeptide(L)' 'MLGARDRRVPPADGQQYRAALTAAGVEVRTLVFPEDSHALDKPQTEFEQWLNVASWLKAHLA' A
#
# COMPACT_ATOMS: atom_id res chain seq x y z
N MET A 1 -0.89 -1.16 -0.27
CA MET A 1 0.54 -0.97 -0.58
C MET A 1 0.68 -1.07 -2.08
N LEU A 2 1.43 -0.19 -2.73
CA LEU A 2 1.48 -0.08 -4.20
C LEU A 2 2.93 -0.01 -4.69
N GLY A 3 3.27 -0.74 -5.75
CA GLY A 3 4.54 -0.60 -6.46
C GLY A 3 4.39 0.42 -7.59
N ALA A 4 5.15 1.51 -7.59
CA ALA A 4 4.96 2.60 -8.56
C ALA A 4 5.29 2.19 -10.01
N ARG A 5 5.99 1.07 -10.22
CA ARG A 5 6.34 0.50 -11.52
C ARG A 5 5.51 -0.73 -11.88
N ASP A 6 4.38 -0.95 -11.20
CA ASP A 6 3.47 -2.02 -11.55
C ASP A 6 2.81 -1.76 -12.92
N ARG A 7 3.04 -2.67 -13.87
CA ARG A 7 2.43 -2.67 -15.20
C ARG A 7 1.32 -3.72 -15.34
N ARG A 8 1.25 -4.68 -14.40
CA ARG A 8 0.24 -5.75 -14.37
C ARG A 8 -1.06 -5.23 -13.76
N VAL A 9 -0.95 -4.43 -12.70
CA VAL A 9 -2.05 -3.73 -12.03
C VAL A 9 -1.62 -2.27 -11.83
N PRO A 10 -2.06 -1.33 -12.69
CA PRO A 10 -1.60 0.05 -12.63
C PRO A 10 -1.84 0.71 -11.26
N PRO A 11 -0.86 1.45 -10.69
CA PRO A 11 -1.01 2.13 -9.39
C PRO A 11 -2.16 3.14 -9.34
N ALA A 12 -2.59 3.63 -10.51
CA ALA A 12 -3.73 4.53 -10.65
C ALA A 12 -5.01 3.94 -10.05
N ASP A 13 -5.24 2.63 -10.18
CA ASP A 13 -6.44 1.98 -9.66
C ASP A 13 -6.49 2.08 -8.12
N GLY A 14 -5.35 1.80 -7.46
CA GLY A 14 -5.21 1.96 -6.02
C GLY A 14 -5.30 3.42 -5.56
N GLN A 15 -4.79 4.37 -6.36
CA GLN A 15 -4.89 5.80 -6.07
C GLN A 15 -6.32 6.32 -6.19
N GLN A 16 -7.08 5.84 -7.18
CA GLN A 16 -8.51 6.14 -7.33
C GLN A 16 -9.30 5.61 -6.14
N TYR A 17 -9.04 4.37 -5.71
CA TYR A 17 -9.70 3.81 -4.53
C TYR A 17 -9.38 4.59 -3.24
N ARG A 18 -8.11 4.96 -3.03
CA ARG A 18 -7.71 5.87 -1.94
C ARG A 18 -8.52 7.18 -2.00
N ALA A 19 -8.59 7.81 -3.17
CA ALA A 19 -9.30 9.08 -3.33
C ALA A 19 -10.80 8.94 -3.00
N ALA A 20 -11.44 7.85 -3.42
CA ALA A 20 -12.84 7.57 -3.10
C ALA A 20 -13.07 7.39 -1.60
N LEU A 21 -12.20 6.63 -0.91
CA LEU A 21 -12.27 6.45 0.54
C LEU A 21 -12.06 7.78 1.30
N THR A 22 -11.07 8.58 0.88
CA THR A 22 -10.83 9.91 1.48
C THR A 22 -12.02 10.83 1.26
N ALA A 23 -12.63 10.84 0.07
CA ALA A 23 -13.84 11.62 -0.21
C ALA A 23 -15.05 11.17 0.63
N ALA A 24 -15.10 9.89 1.02
CA ALA A 24 -16.09 9.34 1.93
C ALA A 24 -15.79 9.61 3.42
N GLY A 25 -14.75 10.39 3.74
CA GLY A 25 -14.35 10.72 5.11
C GLY A 25 -13.63 9.59 5.85
N VAL A 26 -13.17 8.56 5.15
CA VAL A 26 -12.39 7.46 5.74
C VAL A 26 -10.93 7.89 5.86
N GLU A 27 -10.35 7.69 7.03
CA GLU A 27 -8.90 7.85 7.22
C GLU A 27 -8.15 6.74 6.46
N VAL A 28 -7.26 7.12 5.53
CA VAL A 28 -6.53 6.17 4.69
C VAL A 28 -5.04 6.43 4.77
N ARG A 29 -4.29 5.38 5.09
CA ARG A 29 -2.84 5.35 4.95
C ARG A 29 -2.46 4.52 3.72
N THR A 30 -1.65 5.09 2.82
CA THR A 30 -1.14 4.38 1.64
C THR A 30 0.38 4.38 1.64
N LEU A 31 0.98 3.21 1.45
CA LEU A 31 2.41 3.04 1.22
C LEU A 31 2.66 2.83 -0.27
N VAL A 32 3.57 3.63 -0.84
CA VAL A 32 3.97 3.55 -2.24
C VAL A 32 5.47 3.30 -2.30
N PHE A 33 5.86 2.21 -2.95
CA PHE A 33 7.25 1.82 -3.15
C PHE A 33 7.68 2.24 -4.56
N PRO A 34 8.51 3.30 -4.71
CA PRO A 34 8.76 3.98 -5.99
C PRO A 34 9.49 3.11 -7.02
N GLU A 35 10.25 2.13 -6.54
CA GLU A 35 11.12 1.31 -7.38
C GLU A 35 10.59 -0.10 -7.62
N ASP A 36 9.48 -0.47 -6.97
CA ASP A 36 8.89 -1.80 -7.03
C ASP A 36 7.84 -1.92 -8.14
N SER A 37 7.73 -3.13 -8.68
CA SER A 37 6.65 -3.53 -9.58
C SER A 37 5.58 -4.31 -8.81
N HIS A 38 4.83 -5.17 -9.50
CA HIS A 38 3.73 -5.92 -8.93
C HIS A 38 4.09 -6.77 -7.70
N ALA A 39 5.29 -7.36 -7.71
CA ALA A 39 5.67 -8.36 -6.70
C ALA A 39 5.97 -7.77 -5.32
N LEU A 40 6.35 -6.48 -5.22
CA LEU A 40 6.80 -5.85 -3.96
C LEU A 40 7.89 -6.67 -3.25
N ASP A 41 8.84 -7.21 -4.01
CA ASP A 41 9.75 -8.29 -3.61
C ASP A 41 11.19 -7.82 -3.31
N LYS A 42 11.43 -6.51 -3.27
CA LYS A 42 12.74 -6.00 -2.83
C LYS A 42 12.92 -6.23 -1.34
N PRO A 43 14.14 -6.56 -0.85
CA PRO A 43 14.36 -6.83 0.57
C PRO A 43 13.86 -5.74 1.52
N GLN A 44 14.06 -4.46 1.18
CA GLN A 44 13.56 -3.33 1.97
C GLN A 44 12.02 -3.28 1.94
N THR A 45 11.42 -3.39 0.77
CA THR A 45 9.97 -3.38 0.56
C THR A 45 9.29 -4.51 1.33
N GLU A 46 9.86 -5.72 1.26
CA GLU A 46 9.37 -6.89 1.98
C GLU A 46 9.44 -6.71 3.51
N PHE A 47 10.54 -6.15 4.01
CA PHE A 47 10.67 -5.85 5.44
C PHE A 47 9.65 -4.78 5.90
N GLU A 48 9.56 -3.67 5.18
CA GLU A 48 8.67 -2.56 5.52
C GLU A 48 7.19 -2.94 5.41
N GLN A 49 6.79 -3.73 4.40
CA GLN A 49 5.39 -4.14 4.24
C GLN A 49 4.93 -4.98 5.44
N TRP A 50 5.74 -5.93 5.90
CA TRP A 50 5.36 -6.83 6.99
C TRP A 50 5.30 -6.11 8.33
N LEU A 51 6.23 -5.18 8.59
CA LEU A 51 6.17 -4.34 9.78
C LEU A 51 4.91 -3.47 9.81
N ASN A 52 4.55 -2.87 8.67
CA ASN A 52 3.35 -2.03 8.60
C ASN A 52 2.06 -2.84 8.74
N VAL A 53 1.99 -4.05 8.15
CA VAL A 53 0.85 -4.96 8.35
C VAL A 53 0.75 -5.36 9.81
N ALA A 54 1.83 -5.84 10.43
CA ALA A 54 1.83 -6.26 11.83
C ALA A 54 1.43 -5.09 12.76
N SER A 55 1.99 -3.90 12.54
CA SER A 55 1.64 -2.70 13.32
C SER A 55 0.18 -2.30 13.14
N TRP A 56 -0.37 -2.41 11.93
CA TRP A 56 -1.77 -2.07 11.67
C TRP A 56 -2.71 -3.06 12.35
N LEU A 57 -2.44 -4.36 12.22
CA LEU A 57 -3.23 -5.41 12.86
C LEU A 57 -3.20 -5.27 14.38
N LYS A 58 -2.04 -5.00 14.97
CA LYS A 58 -1.90 -4.75 16.42
C LYS A 58 -2.74 -3.56 16.88
N ALA A 59 -2.88 -2.52 16.07
CA ALA A 59 -3.63 -1.31 16.46
C ALA A 59 -5.15 -1.45 16.29
N HIS A 60 -5.65 -2.40 15.49
CA HIS A 60 -7.07 -2.45 15.10
C HIS A 60 -7.74 -3.81 15.29
N LEU A 61 -7.01 -4.90 15.53
CA LEU A 61 -7.56 -6.25 15.66
C LEU A 61 -7.09 -7.01 16.92
N ALA A 62 -6.13 -6.47 17.68
CA ALA A 62 -5.62 -7.07 18.91
C ALA A 62 -6.14 -6.36 20.15
#